data_AF-A0A9D5LYP3-F1
#
_entry.id   AF-A0A9D5LYP3-F1
#
_cell.length_a   1.000
_cell.length_b   1.000
_cell.length_c   1.000
_cell.angle_alpha   90.00
_cell.angle_beta   90.00
_cell.angle_gamma   90.00
#
_symmetry.space_group_name_H-M   'P 1'
#
loop_
_entity.id
_entity.type
_entity.pdbx_description
1 polymer ?
#
loop_
_entity_poly.entity_id
_entity_poly.type
_entity_poly.pdbx_seq_one_letter_code
_entity_poly.pdbx_strand_id
1 'polypeptide(L)'
;MKNLIISIMCLLTCVAACAKPRCRSFNNYDDKVTIIFSDDKPGKRYTISDVKLVTSGREYKATSVKALIKDGMVEVTVTFPHLTQFSNPKVRLRVNGKKTRFNVCH
;
A
#
# COMPACT_ATOMS: atom_id res chain seq x y z
N MET A 1 3.52 -12.73 -56.31
CA MET A 1 2.49 -11.82 -55.76
C MET A 1 1.72 -12.55 -54.67
N LYS A 2 1.50 -11.87 -53.52
CA LYS A 2 0.35 -12.06 -52.58
C LYS A 2 0.25 -13.43 -51.87
N ASN A 3 0.23 -13.56 -50.55
CA ASN A 3 -0.36 -12.71 -49.50
C ASN A 3 0.36 -12.93 -48.15
N LEU A 4 0.76 -11.83 -47.50
CA LEU A 4 1.05 -11.80 -46.07
C LEU A 4 -0.27 -11.99 -45.31
N ILE A 5 -0.43 -13.09 -44.57
CA ILE A 5 -1.51 -13.21 -43.57
C ILE A 5 -0.90 -12.84 -42.22
N ILE A 6 -0.96 -11.55 -41.89
CA ILE A 6 -0.71 -11.04 -40.54
C ILE A 6 -1.99 -11.31 -39.73
N SER A 7 -2.05 -12.46 -39.04
CA SER A 7 -3.13 -12.76 -38.11
C SER A 7 -2.72 -12.36 -36.70
N ILE A 8 -3.10 -11.12 -36.36
CA ILE A 8 -3.34 -10.51 -35.04
C ILE A 8 -2.91 -11.34 -33.80
N MET A 9 -1.78 -10.90 -33.24
CA MET A 9 -1.41 -11.07 -31.83
C MET A 9 -2.47 -10.41 -30.94
N CYS A 10 -3.49 -11.17 -30.51
CA CYS A 10 -4.35 -10.75 -29.42
C CYS A 10 -3.68 -11.15 -28.10
N LEU A 11 -2.66 -10.37 -27.71
CA LEU A 11 -2.09 -10.39 -26.36
C LEU A 11 -3.19 -9.94 -25.39
N LEU A 12 -3.94 -10.90 -24.89
CA LEU A 12 -4.89 -10.73 -23.79
C LEU A 12 -4.09 -10.36 -22.53
N THR A 13 -3.68 -9.09 -22.44
CA THR A 13 -3.09 -8.56 -21.22
C THR A 13 -4.22 -8.43 -20.21
N CYS A 14 -4.42 -9.47 -19.41
CA CYS A 14 -5.21 -9.40 -18.20
C CYS A 14 -4.49 -8.44 -17.24
N VAL A 15 -4.75 -7.14 -17.38
CA VAL A 15 -4.30 -6.15 -16.40
C VAL A 15 -5.12 -6.38 -15.15
N ALA A 16 -4.66 -7.30 -14.30
CA ALA A 16 -5.25 -7.50 -12.98
C ALA A 16 -5.13 -6.17 -12.24
N ALA A 17 -6.24 -5.42 -12.18
CA ALA A 17 -6.35 -4.17 -11.45
C ALA A 17 -6.19 -4.45 -9.95
N CYS A 18 -4.94 -4.55 -9.50
CA CYS A 18 -4.60 -4.65 -8.09
C CYS A 18 -5.04 -3.33 -7.44
N ALA A 19 -6.00 -3.42 -6.51
CA ALA A 19 -6.29 -2.31 -5.62
C ALA A 19 -5.00 -1.84 -4.94
N LYS A 20 -4.90 -0.53 -4.71
CA LYS A 20 -3.76 0.08 -4.05
C LYS A 20 -4.22 0.60 -2.69
N PRO A 21 -3.45 0.34 -1.61
CA PRO A 21 -3.71 0.94 -0.32
C PRO A 21 -3.92 2.46 -0.41
N ARG A 22 -4.93 2.98 0.28
CA ARG A 22 -5.27 4.40 0.32
C ARG A 22 -5.20 4.91 1.75
N CYS A 23 -4.45 5.99 1.99
CA CYS A 23 -4.43 6.62 3.31
C CYS A 23 -5.82 7.13 3.69
N ARG A 24 -6.17 6.94 4.96
CA ARG A 24 -7.41 7.40 5.59
C ARG A 24 -7.15 8.34 6.76
N SER A 25 -6.10 8.09 7.54
CA SER A 25 -5.69 8.96 8.62
C SER A 25 -4.17 8.94 8.76
N PHE A 26 -3.60 10.07 9.16
CA PHE A 26 -2.20 10.22 9.55
C PHE A 26 -2.14 11.12 10.77
N ASN A 27 -1.60 10.61 11.87
CA ASN A 27 -1.42 11.37 13.11
C ASN A 27 -0.05 11.12 13.72
N ASN A 28 0.39 12.08 14.54
CA ASN A 28 1.67 12.03 15.26
C ASN A 28 1.48 12.53 16.70
N TYR A 29 0.44 12.02 17.37
CA TYR A 29 0.12 12.33 18.77
C TYR A 29 0.51 11.14 19.66
N ASP A 30 0.45 11.30 20.98
CA ASP A 30 0.69 10.23 21.96
C ASP A 30 2.05 9.51 21.78
N ASP A 31 3.11 10.29 21.51
CA ASP A 31 4.48 9.78 21.32
C ASP A 31 4.61 8.66 20.26
N LYS A 32 3.75 8.70 19.24
CA LYS A 32 3.78 7.76 18.12
C LYS A 32 3.24 8.37 16.85
N VAL A 33 3.61 7.78 15.73
CA VAL A 33 2.93 8.00 14.46
C VAL A 33 1.92 6.90 14.25
N THR A 34 0.66 7.26 13.98
CA THR A 34 -0.36 6.29 13.55
C THR A 34 -0.83 6.64 12.14
N ILE A 35 -0.79 5.66 11.24
CA ILE A 35 -1.36 5.79 9.90
C ILE A 35 -2.44 4.72 9.76
N ILE A 36 -3.62 5.14 9.31
CA ILE A 36 -4.72 4.25 8.94
C ILE A 36 -4.84 4.29 7.43
N PHE A 37 -4.89 3.12 6.78
CA PHE A 37 -5.14 3.01 5.36
C PHE A 37 -6.14 1.92 5.05
N SER A 38 -6.84 2.04 3.93
CA SER A 38 -7.79 1.05 3.46
C SER A 38 -7.36 0.38 2.15
N ASP A 39 -7.77 -0.85 1.95
CA ASP A 39 -7.63 -1.59 0.70
C ASP A 39 -8.96 -2.24 0.32
N ASP A 40 -9.47 -1.91 -0.87
CA ASP A 40 -10.80 -2.28 -1.37
C ASP A 40 -10.83 -3.62 -2.12
N LYS A 41 -9.69 -4.32 -2.28
CA LYS A 41 -9.66 -5.67 -2.89
C LYS A 41 -8.64 -6.58 -2.21
N PRO A 42 -8.91 -7.06 -0.98
CA PRO A 42 -7.94 -7.87 -0.25
C PRO A 42 -7.63 -9.23 -0.89
N GLY A 43 -8.41 -9.69 -1.88
CA GLY A 43 -8.32 -11.06 -2.38
C GLY A 43 -8.74 -12.07 -1.30
N LYS A 44 -8.45 -13.36 -1.52
CA LYS A 44 -8.79 -14.44 -0.56
C LYS A 44 -7.97 -14.41 0.73
N ARG A 45 -6.81 -13.76 0.71
CA ARG A 45 -5.87 -13.64 1.83
C ARG A 45 -5.28 -12.24 1.80
N TYR A 46 -5.16 -11.61 2.97
CA TYR A 46 -4.55 -10.29 3.11
C TYR A 46 -3.40 -10.36 4.11
N THR A 47 -2.17 -10.43 3.60
CA THR A 47 -0.96 -10.38 4.42
C THR A 47 -0.24 -9.06 4.21
N ILE A 48 0.24 -8.50 5.31
CA ILE A 48 1.00 -7.24 5.32
C ILE A 48 2.35 -7.52 5.94
N SER A 49 3.42 -7.12 5.25
CA SER A 49 4.78 -7.24 5.76
C SER A 49 5.67 -6.09 5.28
N ASP A 50 6.88 -6.00 5.82
CA ASP A 50 7.90 -4.99 5.47
C ASP A 50 7.38 -3.54 5.53
N VAL A 51 6.50 -3.23 6.48
CA VAL A 51 5.90 -1.90 6.62
C VAL A 51 6.95 -0.91 7.10
N LYS A 52 7.15 0.15 6.31
CA LYS A 52 8.08 1.23 6.58
C LYS A 52 7.47 2.58 6.25
N LEU A 53 7.68 3.55 7.13
CA LEU A 53 7.45 4.96 6.85
C LEU A 53 8.74 5.56 6.29
N VAL A 54 8.65 6.21 5.13
CA VAL A 54 9.76 6.91 4.49
C VAL A 54 9.47 8.39 4.48
N THR A 55 10.31 9.17 5.12
CA THR A 55 10.17 10.63 5.24
C THR A 55 11.53 11.28 5.43
N SER A 56 11.76 12.47 4.87
CA SER A 56 13.04 13.20 5.00
C SER A 56 14.27 12.35 4.65
N GLY A 57 14.16 11.47 3.64
CA GLY A 57 15.22 10.55 3.21
C GLY A 57 15.52 9.38 4.16
N ARG A 58 14.78 9.23 5.27
CA ARG A 58 14.96 8.17 6.27
C ARG A 58 13.84 7.14 6.20
N GLU A 59 14.14 5.90 6.61
CA GLU A 59 13.15 4.81 6.72
C GLU A 59 12.97 4.39 8.18
N TYR A 60 11.71 4.25 8.60
CA TYR A 60 11.33 3.83 9.95
C TYR A 60 10.46 2.58 9.86
N LYS A 61 10.83 1.51 10.58
CA LYS A 61 10.03 0.28 10.63
C LYS A 61 8.79 0.49 11.50
N ALA A 62 7.69 -0.14 11.12
CA ALA A 62 6.51 -0.16 11.97
C ALA A 62 6.81 -0.91 13.29
N THR A 63 6.30 -0.39 14.39
CA THR A 63 6.29 -1.06 15.70
C THR A 63 5.09 -1.99 15.85
N SER A 64 3.99 -1.68 15.17
CA SER A 64 2.77 -2.49 15.17
C SER A 64 2.03 -2.38 13.84
N VAL A 65 1.36 -3.46 13.45
CA VAL A 65 0.47 -3.54 12.29
C VAL A 65 -0.77 -4.32 12.72
N LYS A 66 -1.94 -3.68 12.62
CA LYS A 66 -3.23 -4.30 12.90
C LYS A 66 -4.13 -4.16 11.68
N ALA A 67 -4.70 -5.26 11.23
CA ALA A 67 -5.65 -5.29 10.12
C ALA A 67 -7.04 -5.68 10.64
N LEU A 68 -8.07 -4.99 10.16
CA LEU A 68 -9.47 -5.26 10.42
C LEU A 68 -10.19 -5.38 9.08
N ILE A 69 -10.99 -6.43 8.92
CA ILE A 69 -11.85 -6.59 7.75
C ILE A 69 -13.24 -6.08 8.11
N LYS A 70 -13.76 -5.12 7.36
CA LYS A 70 -15.09 -4.57 7.52
C LYS A 70 -15.74 -4.37 6.15
N ASP A 71 -16.91 -4.96 5.94
CA ASP A 71 -17.72 -4.78 4.73
C ASP A 71 -16.95 -5.03 3.41
N GLY A 72 -16.06 -6.03 3.40
CA GLY A 72 -15.24 -6.37 2.22
C GLY A 72 -14.04 -5.46 1.96
N MET A 73 -13.85 -4.42 2.78
CA MET A 73 -12.67 -3.57 2.82
C MET A 73 -11.75 -3.97 3.97
N VAL A 74 -10.43 -3.91 3.76
CA VAL A 74 -9.48 -4.04 4.86
C VAL A 74 -9.06 -2.65 5.30
N GLU A 75 -9.25 -2.35 6.57
CA GLU A 75 -8.66 -1.20 7.23
C GLU A 75 -7.44 -1.66 8.02
N VAL A 76 -6.33 -0.95 7.85
CA VAL A 76 -5.06 -1.28 8.47
C VAL A 76 -4.58 -0.08 9.27
N THR A 77 -4.35 -0.32 10.55
CA THR A 77 -3.67 0.62 11.45
C THR A 77 -2.21 0.21 11.58
N VAL A 78 -1.31 1.13 11.25
CA VAL A 78 0.14 0.94 11.43
C VAL A 78 0.68 2.00 12.37
N THR A 79 1.59 1.58 13.25
CA THR A 79 2.20 2.45 14.25
C THR A 79 3.71 2.49 14.05
N PHE A 80 4.29 3.67 14.21
CA PHE A 80 5.75 3.91 14.19
C PHE A 80 6.15 4.72 15.43
N PRO A 81 7.45 4.76 15.77
CA PRO A 81 7.94 5.68 16.80
C PRO A 81 7.55 7.13 16.48
N HIS A 82 7.46 7.98 17.50
CA HIS A 82 7.27 9.43 17.30
C HIS A 82 8.35 10.00 16.37
N LEU A 83 7.93 10.91 15.47
CA LEU A 83 8.85 11.64 14.61
C LEU A 83 8.58 13.14 14.73
N THR A 84 9.63 13.94 14.82
CA THR A 84 9.50 15.41 14.96
C THR A 84 9.43 16.14 13.62
N GLN A 85 9.76 15.47 12.52
CA GLN A 85 9.85 16.09 11.19
C GLN A 85 9.33 15.17 10.09
N PHE A 86 8.56 15.76 9.17
CA PHE A 86 8.06 15.07 7.99
C PHE A 86 8.37 15.87 6.72
N SER A 87 8.86 15.17 5.70
CA SER A 87 9.04 15.72 4.36
C SER A 87 8.75 14.62 3.34
N ASN A 88 7.75 14.86 2.49
CA ASN A 88 7.21 13.91 1.52
C ASN A 88 6.97 12.50 2.09
N PRO A 89 6.23 12.37 3.22
CA PRO A 89 5.99 11.09 3.88
C PRO A 89 5.21 10.10 2.99
N LYS A 90 5.73 8.87 2.92
CA LYS A 90 5.11 7.75 2.20
C LYS A 90 5.28 6.45 2.96
N VAL A 91 4.30 5.57 2.87
CA VAL A 91 4.41 4.21 3.41
C VAL A 91 4.85 3.28 2.29
N ARG A 92 5.85 2.45 2.58
CA ARG A 92 6.26 1.30 1.77
C ARG A 92 5.89 0.04 2.52
N LEU A 93 5.33 -0.93 1.82
CA LEU A 93 4.90 -2.18 2.42
C LEU A 93 4.84 -3.28 1.36
N ARG A 94 4.62 -4.51 1.82
CA ARG A 94 4.19 -5.61 0.97
C ARG A 94 2.78 -6.00 1.32
N VAL A 95 1.94 -6.08 0.30
CA VAL A 95 0.60 -6.68 0.40
C VAL A 95 0.66 -7.99 -0.38
N ASN A 96 0.38 -9.11 0.29
CA ASN A 96 0.46 -10.45 -0.31
C ASN A 96 1.81 -10.71 -1.01
N GLY A 97 2.90 -10.28 -0.35
CA GLY A 97 4.28 -10.41 -0.86
C GLY A 97 4.69 -9.38 -1.93
N LYS A 98 3.73 -8.68 -2.55
CA LYS A 98 3.98 -7.67 -3.59
C LYS A 98 4.31 -6.32 -2.98
N LYS A 99 5.43 -5.72 -3.40
CA LYS A 99 5.84 -4.37 -2.97
C LYS A 99 4.82 -3.36 -3.46
N THR A 100 4.37 -2.50 -2.56
CA THR A 100 3.50 -1.37 -2.86
C THR A 100 3.91 -0.16 -2.02
N ARG A 101 3.39 1.00 -2.40
CA ARG A 101 3.62 2.27 -1.69
C ARG A 101 2.44 3.20 -1.87
N PHE A 102 2.22 4.06 -0.89
CA PHE A 102 1.25 5.14 -0.96
C PHE A 102 1.75 6.36 -0.18
N ASN A 103 1.32 7.55 -0.60
CA ASN A 103 1.58 8.78 0.14
C ASN A 103 0.65 8.83 1.35
N VAL A 104 1.13 9.37 2.47
CA VAL A 104 0.22 9.66 3.58
C VAL A 104 -0.71 10.81 3.21
N CYS A 105 -1.85 10.86 3.87
CA CYS A 105 -2.88 11.86 3.73
C CYS A 105 -2.60 13.03 4.69
N HIS A 106 -3.11 14.20 4.34
CA HIS A 106 -3.02 15.44 5.12
C HIS A 106 -4.40 15.85 5.59
#